data_AF-A0A972CTM8-F1
#
_entry.id   AF-A0A972CTM8-F1
#
_cell.length_a   1.000
_cell.length_b   1.000
_cell.length_c   1.000
_cell.angle_alpha   90.00
_cell.angle_beta   90.00
_cell.angle_gamma   90.00
#
_symmetry.space_group_name_H-M   'P 1'
#
loop_
_entity.id
_entity.type
_entity.pdbx_description
1 polymer ?
#
loop_
_entity_poly.entity_id
_entity_poly.type
_entity_poly.pdbx_seq_one_letter_code
_entity_poly.pdbx_strand_id
1 'polypeptide(L)'
;MALVLSLNPSLEKWYWINDFDIGKSFIVKDFKYTIGGGGINVAKVINGFNEPVAVMGFAGGNSGMYIERELDRMSIVNKFIPIEEDSANTVRIIRENNIYTEIVEEGPSVSSYYVSQLYELYKELILKEDLICVCGDLPRGLPTDILSDLIILAKKYNKKFFLSAKGEYLKAGIKTIPYFACLTKEELECYLGFSVETNLEVIQAGKYLSNDGIEVLMLFLGKDDVYVFHDGYIYMIRIPNIEVMNPIGVRDSMVGGYIVSLMREYDFEFTLKMSVACGLSNGLVAEPGKVDMVSMKRIMNDLVIIRSQF
;
A
#
# COMPACT_ATOMS: atom_id res chain seq x y z
N MET A 1 13.79 -10.92 -4.23
CA MET A 1 13.72 -9.45 -4.44
C MET A 1 12.27 -9.08 -4.76
N ALA A 2 11.86 -7.84 -4.49
CA ALA A 2 10.48 -7.39 -4.71
C ALA A 2 10.38 -6.37 -5.84
N LEU A 3 9.34 -6.52 -6.65
CA LEU A 3 8.89 -5.52 -7.62
C LEU A 3 7.62 -4.85 -7.11
N VAL A 4 7.67 -3.54 -6.89
CA VAL A 4 6.53 -2.76 -6.46
C VAL A 4 6.04 -1.89 -7.62
N LEU A 5 4.77 -2.03 -7.95
CA LEU A 5 4.08 -1.26 -8.96
C LEU A 5 3.42 -0.07 -8.26
N SER A 6 4.00 1.12 -8.43
CA SER A 6 3.40 2.39 -8.04
C SER A 6 2.84 3.06 -9.28
N LEU A 7 1.60 2.72 -9.64
CA LEU A 7 1.01 3.16 -10.91
C LEU A 7 0.58 4.63 -10.92
N ASN A 8 0.29 5.22 -9.75
CA ASN A 8 -0.01 6.65 -9.59
C ASN A 8 0.87 7.29 -8.50
N PRO A 9 2.20 7.39 -8.70
CA PRO A 9 3.06 8.04 -7.72
C PRO A 9 2.80 9.55 -7.70
N SER A 10 3.05 10.19 -6.56
CA SER A 10 2.78 11.62 -6.40
C SER A 10 3.96 12.39 -5.81
N LEU A 11 4.04 13.68 -6.18
CA LEU A 11 4.83 14.68 -5.48
C LEU A 11 3.99 15.23 -4.32
N GLU A 12 4.46 15.05 -3.09
CA GLU A 12 3.79 15.58 -1.91
C GLU A 12 4.41 16.91 -1.46
N LYS A 13 3.57 17.90 -1.20
CA LYS A 13 3.92 19.24 -0.72
C LYS A 13 3.28 19.45 0.64
N TRP A 14 4.10 19.54 1.67
CA TRP A 14 3.64 19.67 3.04
C TRP A 14 3.89 21.09 3.51
N TYR A 15 2.86 21.71 4.07
CA TYR A 15 2.89 23.07 4.59
C TYR A 15 2.42 23.09 6.03
N TRP A 16 3.27 23.56 6.95
CA TRP A 16 2.87 23.74 8.34
C TRP A 16 2.29 25.15 8.52
N ILE A 17 0.97 25.22 8.79
CA ILE A 17 0.21 26.46 8.90
C ILE A 17 -0.80 26.32 10.06
N ASN A 18 -0.41 26.76 11.26
CA ASN A 18 -1.22 26.59 12.48
C ASN A 18 -2.56 27.34 12.39
N ASP A 19 -2.57 28.53 11.80
CA ASP A 19 -3.71 29.44 11.68
C ASP A 19 -4.35 29.42 10.28
N PHE A 20 -4.25 28.28 9.56
CA PHE A 20 -4.88 28.12 8.26
C PHE A 20 -6.35 28.57 8.33
N ASP A 21 -6.87 29.24 7.30
CA ASP A 21 -8.24 29.76 7.32
C ASP A 21 -8.71 30.00 5.89
N ILE A 22 -10.00 29.79 5.66
CA ILE A 22 -10.58 29.87 4.32
C ILE A 22 -10.61 31.34 3.89
N GLY A 23 -10.22 31.61 2.63
CA GLY A 23 -10.23 32.96 2.06
C GLY A 23 -9.01 33.83 2.41
N LYS A 24 -8.00 33.27 3.09
CA LYS A 24 -6.73 33.97 3.37
C LYS A 24 -5.59 33.50 2.46
N SER A 25 -4.55 34.33 2.36
CA SER A 25 -3.28 33.99 1.73
C SER A 25 -2.21 33.79 2.81
N PHE A 26 -1.35 32.78 2.62
CA PHE A 26 -0.33 32.40 3.59
C PHE A 26 1.05 32.43 2.96
N ILE A 27 2.05 32.94 3.70
CA ILE A 27 3.47 32.80 3.37
C ILE A 27 4.03 31.73 4.29
N VAL A 28 4.39 30.58 3.73
CA VAL A 28 4.81 29.41 4.50
C VAL A 28 6.33 29.40 4.65
N LYS A 29 6.81 29.34 5.91
CA LYS A 29 8.25 29.22 6.22
C LYS A 29 8.68 27.78 6.41
N ASP A 30 7.81 26.95 6.96
CA ASP A 30 8.06 25.53 7.22
C ASP A 30 7.30 24.68 6.22
N PHE A 31 8.04 24.07 5.30
CA PHE A 31 7.49 23.25 4.24
C PHE A 31 8.45 22.14 3.84
N LYS A 32 7.90 21.05 3.32
CA LYS A 32 8.66 19.89 2.85
C LYS A 32 8.10 19.39 1.54
N TYR A 33 9.00 19.02 0.63
CA TYR A 33 8.67 18.22 -0.54
C TYR A 33 9.08 16.76 -0.28
N THR A 34 8.18 15.83 -0.57
CA THR A 34 8.45 14.38 -0.49
C THR A 34 7.70 13.67 -1.60
N ILE A 35 7.83 12.35 -1.66
CA ILE A 35 7.18 11.52 -2.66
C ILE A 35 6.16 10.58 -2.00
N GLY A 36 5.06 10.36 -2.67
CA GLY A 36 3.90 9.62 -2.19
C GLY A 36 3.40 8.58 -3.17
N GLY A 37 2.35 7.88 -2.75
CA GLY A 37 1.77 6.73 -3.44
C GLY A 37 1.98 5.44 -2.64
N GLY A 38 0.96 4.58 -2.63
CA GLY A 38 0.98 3.35 -1.82
C GLY A 38 2.18 2.46 -2.14
N GLY A 39 2.47 2.25 -3.42
CA GLY A 39 3.65 1.52 -3.87
C GLY A 39 4.97 2.18 -3.45
N ILE A 40 5.08 3.50 -3.49
CA ILE A 40 6.25 4.23 -2.98
C ILE A 40 6.42 3.98 -1.47
N ASN A 41 5.33 4.01 -0.70
CA ASN A 41 5.39 3.74 0.74
C ASN A 41 5.83 2.30 1.04
N VAL A 42 5.28 1.31 0.32
CA VAL A 42 5.73 -0.10 0.43
C VAL A 42 7.23 -0.20 0.14
N ALA A 43 7.71 0.42 -0.93
CA ALA A 43 9.12 0.38 -1.30
C ALA A 43 10.03 1.04 -0.27
N LYS A 44 9.64 2.20 0.29
CA LYS A 44 10.36 2.85 1.39
C LYS A 44 10.48 1.95 2.61
N VAL A 45 9.41 1.22 2.96
CA VAL A 45 9.43 0.28 4.09
C VAL A 45 10.38 -0.87 3.81
N ILE A 46 10.28 -1.53 2.66
CA ILE A 46 11.18 -2.64 2.29
C ILE A 46 12.65 -2.18 2.31
N ASN A 47 12.94 -1.03 1.70
CA ASN A 47 14.27 -0.43 1.70
C ASN A 47 14.75 -0.05 3.11
N GLY A 48 13.85 0.42 3.99
CA GLY A 48 14.15 0.75 5.39
C GLY A 48 14.56 -0.46 6.23
N PHE A 49 14.19 -1.67 5.82
CA PHE A 49 14.70 -2.92 6.37
C PHE A 49 16.02 -3.38 5.73
N ASN A 50 16.56 -2.62 4.77
CA ASN A 50 17.71 -2.95 3.93
C ASN A 50 17.46 -4.16 3.01
N GLU A 51 16.22 -4.40 2.61
CA GLU A 51 15.88 -5.41 1.63
C GLU A 51 15.82 -4.82 0.21
N PRO A 52 16.21 -5.58 -0.82
CA PRO A 52 16.25 -5.08 -2.18
C PRO A 52 14.84 -4.93 -2.76
N VAL A 53 14.55 -3.77 -3.33
CA VAL A 53 13.27 -3.45 -3.97
C VAL A 53 13.47 -2.61 -5.23
N ALA A 54 12.71 -2.97 -6.26
CA ALA A 54 12.56 -2.18 -7.48
C ALA A 54 11.14 -1.61 -7.57
N VAL A 55 11.01 -0.39 -8.07
CA VAL A 55 9.73 0.28 -8.31
C VAL A 55 9.52 0.48 -9.81
N MET A 56 8.32 0.19 -10.30
CA MET A 56 7.90 0.54 -11.65
C MET A 56 6.51 1.18 -11.66
N GLY A 57 6.15 1.82 -12.78
CA GLY A 57 4.85 2.47 -12.95
C GLY A 57 4.92 3.57 -14.00
N PHE A 58 4.14 4.62 -13.83
CA PHE A 58 4.15 5.81 -14.69
C PHE A 58 4.70 7.03 -13.94
N ALA A 59 5.58 7.78 -14.58
CA ALA A 59 6.05 9.07 -14.06
C ALA A 59 6.12 10.07 -15.20
N GLY A 60 5.60 11.28 -15.00
CA GLY A 60 5.52 12.28 -16.08
C GLY A 60 5.85 13.68 -15.60
N GLY A 61 6.34 14.49 -16.53
CA GLY A 61 6.67 15.89 -16.29
C GLY A 61 7.66 16.15 -15.16
N ASN A 62 7.59 17.35 -14.57
CA ASN A 62 8.54 17.77 -13.53
C ASN A 62 8.31 17.01 -12.22
N SER A 63 7.05 16.71 -11.89
CA SER A 63 6.69 15.89 -10.73
C SER A 63 7.31 14.49 -10.85
N GLY A 64 7.21 13.86 -12.02
CA GLY A 64 7.80 12.54 -12.28
C GLY A 64 9.32 12.54 -12.13
N MET A 65 10.00 13.53 -12.70
CA MET A 65 11.45 13.69 -12.55
C MET A 65 11.88 13.88 -11.08
N TYR A 66 11.08 14.61 -10.28
CA TYR A 66 11.33 14.72 -8.85
C TYR A 66 11.19 13.37 -8.14
N ILE A 67 10.16 12.59 -8.48
CA ILE A 67 9.91 11.27 -7.91
C ILE A 67 11.09 10.33 -8.15
N GLU A 68 11.54 10.21 -9.40
CA GLU A 68 12.68 9.38 -9.79
C GLU A 68 13.95 9.79 -9.02
N ARG A 69 14.24 11.09 -8.95
CA ARG A 69 15.41 11.62 -8.25
C ARG A 69 15.39 11.33 -6.74
N GLU A 70 14.24 11.42 -6.09
CA GLU A 70 14.14 11.09 -4.67
C GLU A 70 14.31 9.58 -4.42
N LEU A 71 13.81 8.72 -5.31
CA LEU A 71 14.06 7.28 -5.22
C LEU A 71 15.54 6.95 -5.42
N ASP A 72 16.22 7.60 -6.37
CA ASP A 72 17.67 7.46 -6.55
C ASP A 72 18.44 7.88 -5.30
N ARG A 73 18.05 8.98 -4.65
CA ARG A 73 18.64 9.44 -3.38
C ARG A 73 18.46 8.42 -2.25
N MET A 74 17.34 7.70 -2.24
CA MET A 74 17.05 6.63 -1.29
C MET A 74 17.72 5.29 -1.66
N SER A 75 18.45 5.23 -2.78
CA SER A 75 19.02 4.01 -3.35
C SER A 75 17.97 2.95 -3.71
N ILE A 76 16.75 3.38 -4.04
CA ILE A 76 15.67 2.52 -4.51
C ILE A 76 15.72 2.46 -6.04
N VAL A 77 15.89 1.26 -6.59
CA VAL A 77 15.89 1.04 -8.04
C VAL A 77 14.52 1.42 -8.60
N ASN A 78 14.48 2.29 -9.59
CA ASN A 78 13.24 2.70 -10.23
C ASN A 78 13.30 2.52 -11.76
N LYS A 79 12.15 2.13 -12.33
CA LYS A 79 11.92 1.85 -13.76
C LYS A 79 10.54 2.39 -14.14
N PHE A 80 10.41 3.71 -14.15
CA PHE A 80 9.17 4.37 -14.57
C PHE A 80 9.08 4.48 -16.08
N ILE A 81 7.86 4.37 -16.58
CA ILE A 81 7.51 4.69 -17.96
C ILE A 81 7.23 6.19 -18.01
N PRO A 82 8.01 6.95 -18.82
CA PRO A 82 7.77 8.37 -18.99
C PRO A 82 6.44 8.60 -19.70
N ILE A 83 5.58 9.44 -19.14
CA ILE A 83 4.31 9.86 -19.74
C ILE A 83 4.27 11.37 -19.96
N GLU A 84 3.39 11.83 -20.84
CA GLU A 84 3.26 13.24 -21.22
C GLU A 84 2.70 14.13 -20.10
N GLU A 85 1.63 13.69 -19.43
CA GLU A 85 1.02 14.44 -18.33
C GLU A 85 1.85 14.33 -17.05
N ASP A 86 1.91 15.41 -16.26
CA ASP A 86 2.62 15.42 -14.98
C ASP A 86 2.05 14.39 -14.00
N SER A 87 2.94 13.73 -13.25
CA SER A 87 2.54 12.94 -12.09
C SER A 87 1.78 13.81 -11.07
N ALA A 88 0.84 13.18 -10.36
CA ALA A 88 -0.06 13.84 -9.42
C ALA A 88 0.71 14.63 -8.33
N ASN A 89 0.14 15.74 -7.88
CA ASN A 89 0.55 16.41 -6.67
C ASN A 89 -0.45 16.17 -5.54
N THR A 90 0.08 16.01 -4.33
CA THR A 90 -0.72 16.07 -3.11
C THR A 90 -0.24 17.25 -2.27
N VAL A 91 -1.14 18.15 -1.89
CA VAL A 91 -0.84 19.20 -0.91
C VAL A 91 -1.41 18.79 0.44
N ARG A 92 -0.57 18.79 1.47
CA ARG A 92 -0.98 18.56 2.86
C ARG A 92 -0.72 19.82 3.68
N ILE A 93 -1.79 20.38 4.24
CA ILE A 93 -1.72 21.48 5.19
C ILE A 93 -1.80 20.88 6.59
N ILE A 94 -0.76 21.09 7.40
CA ILE A 94 -0.60 20.50 8.72
C ILE A 94 -0.73 21.60 9.76
N ARG A 95 -1.59 21.37 10.76
CA ARG A 95 -1.80 22.24 11.92
C ARG A 95 -1.25 21.60 13.20
N GLU A 96 -1.32 22.34 14.29
CA GLU A 96 -1.09 21.81 15.65
C GLU A 96 -1.96 20.57 15.91
N ASN A 97 -1.47 19.69 16.78
CA ASN A 97 -2.09 18.40 17.11
C ASN A 97 -2.26 17.44 15.91
N ASN A 98 -1.43 17.58 14.87
CA ASN A 98 -1.43 16.71 13.68
C ASN A 98 -2.77 16.66 12.93
N ILE A 99 -3.56 17.74 12.99
CA ILE A 99 -4.76 17.88 12.15
C ILE A 99 -4.31 18.24 10.74
N TYR A 100 -4.73 17.45 9.75
CA TYR A 100 -4.36 17.63 8.35
C TYR A 100 -5.56 17.95 7.45
N THR A 101 -5.30 18.75 6.42
CA THR A 101 -6.20 18.96 5.27
C THR A 101 -5.43 18.59 4.01
N GLU A 102 -6.03 17.77 3.15
CA GLU A 102 -5.39 17.28 1.92
C GLU A 102 -6.11 17.76 0.68
N ILE A 103 -5.33 18.15 -0.33
CA ILE A 103 -5.77 18.39 -1.69
C ILE A 103 -5.01 17.40 -2.55
N VAL A 104 -5.74 16.42 -3.10
CA VAL A 104 -5.17 15.30 -3.86
C VAL A 104 -5.59 15.47 -5.32
N GLU A 105 -4.63 15.58 -6.23
CA GLU A 105 -4.90 15.53 -7.66
C GLU A 105 -5.21 14.08 -8.07
N GLU A 106 -6.19 13.86 -8.96
CA GLU A 106 -6.54 12.52 -9.47
C GLU A 106 -5.36 11.83 -10.16
N GLY A 107 -4.42 12.62 -10.68
CA GLY A 107 -3.28 12.17 -11.44
C GLY A 107 -3.52 12.10 -12.95
N PRO A 108 -2.50 11.66 -13.68
CA PRO A 108 -2.48 11.74 -15.13
C PRO A 108 -3.45 10.76 -15.78
N SER A 109 -3.82 11.04 -17.03
CA SER A 109 -4.51 10.09 -17.90
C SER A 109 -3.50 9.23 -18.66
N VAL A 110 -3.61 7.92 -18.53
CA VAL A 110 -2.73 6.96 -19.19
C VAL A 110 -3.42 6.37 -20.42
N SER A 111 -2.81 6.58 -21.59
CA SER A 111 -3.31 6.03 -22.86
C SER A 111 -2.95 4.55 -23.03
N SER A 112 -3.64 3.86 -23.96
CA SER A 112 -3.36 2.47 -24.31
C SER A 112 -1.92 2.22 -24.81
N TYR A 113 -1.27 3.26 -25.35
CA TYR A 113 0.14 3.22 -25.73
C TYR A 113 1.05 3.00 -24.51
N TYR A 114 0.85 3.77 -23.43
CA TYR A 114 1.62 3.63 -22.20
C TYR A 114 1.26 2.34 -21.44
N VAL A 115 -0.01 1.91 -21.48
CA VAL A 115 -0.43 0.60 -20.95
C VAL A 115 0.33 -0.55 -21.63
N SER A 116 0.50 -0.49 -22.94
CA SER A 116 1.27 -1.50 -23.68
C SER A 116 2.73 -1.55 -23.23
N GLN A 117 3.35 -0.38 -23.01
CA GLN A 117 4.71 -0.31 -22.46
C GLN A 117 4.81 -0.87 -21.04
N LEU A 118 3.77 -0.66 -20.20
CA LEU A 118 3.71 -1.24 -18.85
C LEU A 118 3.78 -2.76 -18.90
N TYR A 119 2.99 -3.38 -19.79
CA TYR A 119 3.01 -4.83 -19.93
C TYR A 119 4.35 -5.36 -20.43
N GLU A 120 5.00 -4.69 -21.39
CA GLU A 120 6.32 -5.11 -21.87
C GLU A 120 7.38 -5.00 -20.78
N LEU A 121 7.46 -3.86 -20.09
CA LEU A 121 8.40 -3.68 -18.99
C LEU A 121 8.14 -4.66 -17.84
N TYR A 122 6.87 -4.91 -17.50
CA TYR A 122 6.52 -5.86 -16.45
C TYR A 122 6.93 -7.29 -16.82
N LYS A 123 6.74 -7.73 -18.07
CA LYS A 123 7.21 -9.03 -18.57
C LYS A 123 8.73 -9.20 -18.44
N GLU A 124 9.50 -8.13 -18.63
CA GLU A 124 10.95 -8.17 -18.48
C GLU A 124 11.38 -8.26 -17.01
N LEU A 125 10.76 -7.46 -16.14
CA LEU A 125 11.15 -7.35 -14.74
C LEU A 125 10.69 -8.55 -13.90
N ILE A 126 9.50 -9.10 -14.18
CA ILE A 126 8.91 -10.19 -13.40
C ILE A 126 9.77 -11.46 -13.34
N LEU A 127 10.65 -11.66 -14.32
CA LEU A 127 11.54 -12.82 -14.38
C LEU A 127 12.60 -12.81 -13.26
N LYS A 128 12.94 -11.64 -12.72
CA LYS A 128 14.01 -11.45 -11.71
C LYS A 128 13.48 -11.39 -10.29
N GLU A 129 12.17 -11.32 -10.12
CA GLU A 129 11.51 -10.87 -8.89
C GLU A 129 10.53 -11.92 -8.40
N ASP A 130 10.49 -12.21 -7.11
CA ASP A 130 9.65 -13.29 -6.56
C ASP A 130 8.35 -12.79 -5.94
N LEU A 131 8.39 -11.56 -5.44
CA LEU A 131 7.30 -10.89 -4.76
C LEU A 131 6.91 -9.67 -5.58
N ILE A 132 5.68 -9.65 -6.08
CA ILE A 132 5.13 -8.54 -6.87
C ILE A 132 4.07 -7.85 -6.04
N CYS A 133 4.06 -6.53 -5.98
CA CYS A 133 3.09 -5.78 -5.20
C CYS A 133 2.50 -4.62 -5.98
N VAL A 134 1.18 -4.47 -5.94
CA VAL A 134 0.48 -3.23 -6.27
C VAL A 134 -0.15 -2.71 -4.99
N CYS A 135 0.15 -1.44 -4.66
CA CYS A 135 -0.44 -0.77 -3.51
C CYS A 135 -0.85 0.66 -3.85
N GLY A 136 -2.09 1.03 -3.50
CA GLY A 136 -2.60 2.39 -3.60
C GLY A 136 -3.49 2.65 -4.81
N ASP A 137 -3.64 3.93 -5.15
CA ASP A 137 -4.54 4.40 -6.19
C ASP A 137 -3.91 4.20 -7.59
N LEU A 138 -4.79 4.04 -8.58
CA LEU A 138 -4.41 3.87 -9.98
C LEU A 138 -4.77 5.14 -10.76
N PRO A 139 -3.98 5.53 -11.79
CA PRO A 139 -4.25 6.71 -12.59
C PRO A 139 -5.47 6.51 -13.49
N ARG A 140 -5.93 7.60 -14.10
CA ARG A 140 -7.08 7.57 -15.01
C ARG A 140 -6.68 6.93 -16.34
N GLY A 141 -7.67 6.40 -17.06
CA GLY A 141 -7.46 5.83 -18.39
C GLY A 141 -6.94 4.39 -18.42
N LEU A 142 -6.55 3.81 -17.28
CA LEU A 142 -6.21 2.40 -17.23
C LEU A 142 -7.43 1.50 -17.47
N PRO A 143 -7.26 0.37 -18.18
CA PRO A 143 -8.33 -0.59 -18.35
C PRO A 143 -8.61 -1.30 -17.01
N THR A 144 -9.88 -1.61 -16.75
CA THR A 144 -10.31 -2.15 -15.43
C THR A 144 -9.74 -3.53 -15.13
N ASP A 145 -9.32 -4.28 -16.15
CA ASP A 145 -8.69 -5.59 -16.08
C ASP A 145 -7.15 -5.53 -15.96
N ILE A 146 -6.53 -4.35 -15.88
CA ILE A 146 -5.08 -4.20 -15.77
C ILE A 146 -4.49 -5.07 -14.65
N LEU A 147 -5.11 -5.08 -13.46
CA LEU A 147 -4.62 -5.86 -12.32
C LEU A 147 -4.84 -7.36 -12.53
N SER A 148 -5.93 -7.75 -13.20
CA SER A 148 -6.19 -9.14 -13.59
C SER A 148 -5.06 -9.69 -14.45
N ASP A 149 -4.68 -8.95 -15.49
CA ASP A 149 -3.62 -9.36 -16.42
C ASP A 149 -2.27 -9.50 -15.72
N LEU A 150 -1.94 -8.54 -14.85
CA LEU A 150 -0.68 -8.55 -14.09
C LEU A 150 -0.60 -9.73 -13.11
N ILE A 151 -1.72 -10.08 -12.46
CA ILE A 151 -1.82 -11.22 -11.54
C ILE A 151 -1.72 -12.54 -12.32
N ILE A 152 -2.44 -12.67 -13.45
CA ILE A 152 -2.39 -13.88 -14.30
C ILE A 152 -0.95 -14.12 -14.78
N LEU A 153 -0.25 -13.07 -15.21
CA LEU A 153 1.14 -13.18 -15.64
C LEU A 153 2.08 -13.54 -14.48
N ALA A 154 1.89 -12.98 -13.29
CA ALA A 154 2.63 -13.38 -12.09
C ALA A 154 2.46 -14.86 -11.78
N LYS A 155 1.23 -15.37 -11.81
CA LYS A 155 0.95 -16.79 -11.62
C LYS A 155 1.63 -17.68 -12.65
N LYS A 156 1.60 -17.28 -13.92
CA LYS A 156 2.28 -18.00 -15.01
C LYS A 156 3.77 -18.18 -14.73
N TYR A 157 4.41 -17.22 -14.05
CA TYR A 157 5.82 -17.28 -13.65
C TYR A 157 6.03 -17.71 -12.18
N ASN A 158 5.01 -18.27 -11.53
CA ASN A 158 5.04 -18.72 -10.13
C ASN A 158 5.46 -17.63 -9.13
N LYS A 159 5.04 -16.38 -9.38
CA LYS A 159 5.35 -15.23 -8.53
C LYS A 159 4.21 -14.94 -7.55
N LYS A 160 4.54 -14.52 -6.34
CA LYS A 160 3.55 -14.15 -5.32
C LYS A 160 3.11 -12.71 -5.54
N PHE A 161 1.84 -12.52 -5.90
CA PHE A 161 1.27 -11.19 -6.13
C PHE A 161 0.51 -10.68 -4.90
N PHE A 162 0.88 -9.49 -4.45
CA PHE A 162 0.28 -8.74 -3.35
C PHE A 162 -0.62 -7.65 -3.91
N LEU A 163 -1.91 -7.73 -3.59
CA LEU A 163 -2.92 -6.80 -4.06
C LEU A 163 -3.42 -5.92 -2.90
N SER A 164 -3.27 -4.60 -3.08
CA SER A 164 -3.96 -3.59 -2.28
C SER A 164 -4.36 -2.43 -3.19
N ALA A 165 -5.63 -2.40 -3.57
CA ALA A 165 -6.19 -1.43 -4.52
C ALA A 165 -7.61 -1.05 -4.08
N LYS A 166 -8.29 -0.21 -4.86
CA LYS A 166 -9.66 0.25 -4.58
C LYS A 166 -10.60 -0.02 -5.76
N GLY A 167 -11.90 -0.02 -5.46
CA GLY A 167 -12.98 -0.01 -6.44
C GLY A 167 -12.91 -1.15 -7.46
N GLU A 168 -13.19 -0.84 -8.72
CA GLU A 168 -13.27 -1.85 -9.79
C GLU A 168 -11.94 -2.58 -10.02
N TYR A 169 -10.80 -1.91 -9.81
CA TYR A 169 -9.48 -2.56 -9.95
C TYR A 169 -9.26 -3.63 -8.87
N LEU A 170 -9.64 -3.35 -7.62
CA LEU A 170 -9.60 -4.34 -6.54
C LEU A 170 -10.50 -5.52 -6.87
N LYS A 171 -11.73 -5.25 -7.33
CA LYS A 171 -12.71 -6.28 -7.68
C LYS A 171 -12.23 -7.17 -8.82
N ALA A 172 -11.65 -6.58 -9.86
CA ALA A 172 -11.05 -7.33 -10.97
C ALA A 172 -9.85 -8.17 -10.49
N GLY A 173 -8.96 -7.57 -9.70
CA GLY A 173 -7.78 -8.25 -9.16
C GLY A 173 -8.15 -9.45 -8.27
N ILE A 174 -9.07 -9.29 -7.31
CA ILE A 174 -9.53 -10.35 -6.41
C ILE A 174 -10.06 -11.57 -7.19
N LYS A 175 -10.83 -11.35 -8.25
CA LYS A 175 -11.37 -12.43 -9.10
C LYS A 175 -10.29 -13.26 -9.79
N THR A 176 -9.07 -12.73 -9.92
CA THR A 176 -7.92 -13.49 -10.44
C THR A 176 -7.11 -14.18 -9.36
N ILE A 177 -7.56 -14.13 -8.10
CA ILE A 177 -7.05 -14.88 -6.95
C ILE A 177 -5.56 -14.57 -6.70
N PRO A 178 -5.19 -13.35 -6.28
CA PRO A 178 -3.81 -13.03 -5.94
C PRO A 178 -3.30 -13.92 -4.79
N TYR A 179 -1.98 -13.97 -4.58
CA TYR A 179 -1.42 -14.66 -3.41
C TYR A 179 -1.87 -13.99 -2.11
N PHE A 180 -1.78 -12.67 -2.07
CA PHE A 180 -2.14 -11.87 -0.90
C PHE A 180 -3.09 -10.75 -1.30
N ALA A 181 -4.14 -10.53 -0.52
CA ALA A 181 -5.02 -9.37 -0.64
C ALA A 181 -5.20 -8.68 0.72
N CYS A 182 -5.00 -7.37 0.77
CA CYS A 182 -5.30 -6.57 1.97
C CYS A 182 -6.36 -5.52 1.69
N LEU A 183 -7.49 -5.64 2.39
CA LEU A 183 -8.66 -4.79 2.25
C LEU A 183 -8.94 -4.05 3.55
N THR A 184 -9.35 -2.80 3.40
CA THR A 184 -10.04 -2.03 4.44
C THR A 184 -11.50 -2.45 4.56
N LYS A 185 -12.18 -1.99 5.61
CA LYS A 185 -13.63 -2.21 5.76
C LYS A 185 -14.39 -1.65 4.56
N GLU A 186 -14.07 -0.43 4.15
CA GLU A 186 -14.74 0.27 3.05
C GLU A 186 -14.56 -0.47 1.71
N GLU A 187 -13.35 -0.99 1.47
CA GLU A 187 -13.05 -1.79 0.28
C GLU A 187 -13.75 -3.15 0.29
N LEU A 188 -13.86 -3.78 1.47
CA LEU A 188 -14.60 -5.03 1.64
C LEU A 188 -16.09 -4.83 1.36
N GLU A 189 -16.71 -3.81 1.96
CA GLU A 189 -18.12 -3.47 1.75
C GLU A 189 -18.39 -3.10 0.29
N CYS A 190 -17.49 -2.33 -0.34
CA CYS A 190 -17.56 -1.99 -1.75
C CYS A 190 -17.49 -3.25 -2.65
N TYR A 191 -16.60 -4.19 -2.32
CA TYR A 191 -16.47 -5.44 -3.06
C TYR A 191 -17.74 -6.31 -2.94
N LEU A 192 -18.28 -6.43 -1.72
CA LEU A 192 -19.44 -7.28 -1.41
C LEU A 192 -20.78 -6.65 -1.86
N GLY A 193 -20.85 -5.32 -1.91
CA GLY A 193 -22.06 -4.58 -2.23
C GLY A 193 -23.05 -4.42 -1.07
N PHE A 194 -22.63 -4.66 0.18
CA PHE A 194 -23.42 -4.48 1.40
C PHE A 194 -22.53 -4.12 2.60
N SER A 195 -23.12 -3.58 3.67
CA SER A 195 -22.40 -3.17 4.89
C SER A 195 -21.98 -4.36 5.75
N VAL A 196 -20.84 -4.23 6.43
CA VAL A 196 -20.27 -5.24 7.34
C VAL A 196 -20.10 -4.59 8.71
N GLU A 197 -21.03 -4.83 9.62
CA GLU A 197 -21.14 -4.10 10.89
C GLU A 197 -20.60 -4.89 12.08
N THR A 198 -20.64 -6.22 12.02
CA THR A 198 -20.24 -7.08 13.15
C THR A 198 -19.00 -7.91 12.85
N ASN A 199 -18.26 -8.29 13.91
CA ASN A 199 -17.11 -9.21 13.77
C ASN A 199 -17.49 -10.55 13.13
N LEU A 200 -18.74 -11.02 13.33
CA LEU A 200 -19.23 -12.23 12.70
C LEU A 200 -19.38 -12.06 11.18
N GLU A 201 -19.89 -10.92 10.73
CA GLU A 201 -20.00 -10.60 9.29
C GLU A 201 -18.62 -10.45 8.64
N VAL A 202 -17.66 -9.84 9.34
CA VAL A 202 -16.25 -9.79 8.90
C VAL A 202 -15.71 -11.21 8.69
N ILE A 203 -15.92 -12.09 9.68
CA ILE A 203 -15.46 -13.48 9.61
C ILE A 203 -16.13 -14.22 8.44
N GLN A 204 -17.44 -14.05 8.23
CA GLN A 204 -18.16 -14.68 7.13
C GLN A 204 -17.67 -14.17 5.76
N ALA A 205 -17.48 -12.86 5.62
CA ALA A 205 -16.94 -12.23 4.43
C ALA A 205 -15.52 -12.72 4.11
N GLY A 206 -14.65 -12.77 5.11
CA GLY A 206 -13.29 -13.24 4.94
C GLY A 206 -13.20 -14.73 4.61
N LYS A 207 -14.06 -15.57 5.21
CA LYS A 207 -14.19 -17.00 4.84
C LYS A 207 -14.63 -17.15 3.38
N TYR A 208 -15.62 -16.36 2.94
CA TYR A 208 -16.09 -16.38 1.55
C TYR A 208 -14.95 -16.08 0.58
N LEU A 209 -14.22 -14.98 0.79
CA LEU A 209 -13.09 -14.58 -0.06
C LEU A 209 -11.89 -15.55 0.01
N SER A 210 -11.60 -16.11 1.18
CA SER A 210 -10.51 -17.09 1.33
C SER A 210 -10.84 -18.41 0.63
N ASN A 211 -12.11 -18.85 0.66
CA ASN A 211 -12.57 -20.05 -0.04
C ASN A 211 -12.52 -19.92 -1.58
N ASP A 212 -12.51 -18.70 -2.12
CA ASP A 212 -12.27 -18.45 -3.55
C ASP A 212 -10.80 -18.71 -3.95
N GLY A 213 -9.92 -19.02 -2.99
CA GLY A 213 -8.55 -19.52 -3.22
C GLY A 213 -7.45 -18.50 -2.97
N ILE A 214 -7.76 -17.33 -2.39
CA ILE A 214 -6.74 -16.37 -1.96
C ILE A 214 -5.96 -17.01 -0.80
N GLU A 215 -4.66 -17.18 -0.99
CA GLU A 215 -3.79 -17.85 -0.02
C GLU A 215 -3.74 -17.11 1.32
N VAL A 216 -3.63 -15.78 1.26
CA VAL A 216 -3.61 -14.92 2.45
C VAL A 216 -4.53 -13.71 2.23
N LEU A 217 -5.63 -13.66 2.95
CA LEU A 217 -6.52 -12.50 2.98
C LEU A 217 -6.35 -11.77 4.31
N MET A 218 -6.02 -10.49 4.26
CA MET A 218 -5.90 -9.62 5.43
C MET A 218 -6.98 -8.54 5.40
N LEU A 219 -7.82 -8.49 6.41
CA LEU A 219 -8.84 -7.46 6.61
C LEU A 219 -8.38 -6.51 7.71
N PHE A 220 -8.06 -5.28 7.34
CA PHE A 220 -7.64 -4.21 8.25
C PHE A 220 -8.81 -3.25 8.48
N LEU A 221 -9.49 -3.39 9.62
CA LEU A 221 -10.73 -2.68 9.92
C LEU A 221 -10.50 -1.36 10.68
N GLY A 222 -9.35 -0.73 10.51
CA GLY A 222 -9.03 0.55 11.13
C GLY A 222 -8.58 0.43 12.59
N LYS A 223 -9.39 0.91 13.54
CA LYS A 223 -9.04 0.94 14.98
C LYS A 223 -9.26 -0.39 15.70
N ASP A 224 -9.93 -1.34 15.04
CA ASP A 224 -10.26 -2.64 15.58
C ASP A 224 -9.17 -3.69 15.28
N ASP A 225 -9.45 -4.95 15.59
CA ASP A 225 -8.57 -6.09 15.34
C ASP A 225 -8.30 -6.30 13.83
N VAL A 226 -7.12 -6.84 13.49
CA VAL A 226 -6.81 -7.31 12.13
C VAL A 226 -7.23 -8.77 12.01
N TYR A 227 -7.96 -9.11 10.95
CA TYR A 227 -8.33 -10.50 10.68
C TYR A 227 -7.53 -11.02 9.48
N VAL A 228 -6.87 -12.17 9.65
CA VAL A 228 -6.14 -12.82 8.57
C VAL A 228 -6.68 -14.23 8.35
N PHE A 229 -6.92 -14.58 7.10
CA PHE A 229 -7.43 -15.89 6.69
C PHE A 229 -6.35 -16.58 5.88
N HIS A 230 -5.98 -17.79 6.31
CA HIS A 230 -4.93 -18.60 5.68
C HIS A 230 -5.08 -20.07 6.07
N ASP A 231 -4.94 -20.97 5.11
CA ASP A 231 -4.88 -22.44 5.32
C ASP A 231 -5.98 -23.02 6.22
N GLY A 232 -7.24 -22.58 6.06
CA GLY A 232 -8.33 -23.10 6.89
C GLY A 232 -8.50 -22.42 8.26
N TYR A 233 -7.68 -21.40 8.56
CA TYR A 233 -7.65 -20.72 9.85
C TYR A 233 -7.94 -19.23 9.74
N ILE A 234 -8.48 -18.70 10.83
CA ILE A 234 -8.63 -17.27 11.10
C ILE A 234 -7.62 -16.90 12.19
N TYR A 235 -6.85 -15.84 11.93
CA TYR A 235 -5.94 -15.23 12.87
C TYR A 235 -6.49 -13.84 13.19
N MET A 236 -7.03 -13.68 14.39
CA MET A 236 -7.47 -12.39 14.91
C MET A 236 -6.30 -11.77 15.69
N ILE A 237 -5.77 -10.67 15.19
CA ILE A 237 -4.64 -9.96 15.77
C ILE A 237 -5.18 -8.76 16.54
N ARG A 238 -5.10 -8.83 17.86
CA ARG A 238 -5.51 -7.72 18.72
C ARG A 238 -4.47 -6.63 18.71
N ILE A 239 -4.89 -5.44 18.29
CA ILE A 239 -4.06 -4.25 18.22
C ILE A 239 -4.10 -3.54 19.59
N PRO A 240 -2.95 -3.14 20.17
CA PRO A 240 -2.96 -2.30 21.38
C PRO A 240 -3.59 -0.93 21.10
N ASN A 241 -4.22 -0.33 22.11
CA ASN A 241 -4.77 1.01 21.98
C ASN A 241 -3.63 2.03 21.78
N ILE A 242 -3.47 2.51 20.55
CA ILE A 242 -2.43 3.45 20.14
C ILE A 242 -3.09 4.68 19.53
N GLU A 243 -2.66 5.86 19.95
CA GLU A 243 -3.04 7.11 19.31
C GLU A 243 -2.28 7.26 17.99
N VAL A 244 -2.99 7.06 16.88
CA VAL A 244 -2.44 7.18 15.53
C VAL A 244 -2.23 8.66 15.20
N MET A 245 -0.99 9.02 14.91
CA MET A 245 -0.58 10.35 14.43
C MET A 245 -0.94 10.55 12.95
N ASN A 246 -0.63 9.56 12.10
CA ASN A 246 -0.92 9.62 10.68
C ASN A 246 -1.38 8.25 10.16
N PRO A 247 -2.65 8.08 9.74
CA PRO A 247 -3.14 6.81 9.21
C PRO A 247 -2.58 6.49 7.81
N ILE A 248 -2.03 7.47 7.10
CA ILE A 248 -1.52 7.31 5.74
C ILE A 248 -0.26 6.46 5.77
N GLY A 249 -0.22 5.42 4.93
CA GLY A 249 0.89 4.47 4.88
C GLY A 249 0.81 3.34 5.90
N VAL A 250 -0.21 3.28 6.78
CA VAL A 250 -0.36 2.18 7.75
C VAL A 250 -0.51 0.85 7.01
N ARG A 251 -1.49 0.76 6.11
CA ARG A 251 -1.71 -0.45 5.29
C ARG A 251 -0.51 -0.75 4.40
N ASP A 252 0.05 0.26 3.73
CA ASP A 252 1.24 0.11 2.88
C ASP A 252 2.41 -0.48 3.67
N SER A 253 2.59 -0.05 4.92
CA SER A 253 3.63 -0.56 5.82
C SER A 253 3.32 -1.96 6.35
N MET A 254 2.04 -2.32 6.50
CA MET A 254 1.66 -3.72 6.76
C MET A 254 2.07 -4.62 5.60
N VAL A 255 1.75 -4.22 4.37
CA VAL A 255 2.13 -4.96 3.16
C VAL A 255 3.65 -5.05 3.02
N GLY A 256 4.36 -3.94 3.18
CA GLY A 256 5.83 -3.91 3.14
C GLY A 256 6.46 -4.80 4.21
N GLY A 257 5.94 -4.77 5.45
CA GLY A 257 6.40 -5.64 6.52
C GLY A 257 6.16 -7.12 6.25
N TYR A 258 5.02 -7.47 5.65
CA TYR A 258 4.74 -8.84 5.22
C TYR A 258 5.74 -9.30 4.15
N ILE A 259 5.98 -8.47 3.14
CA ILE A 259 6.94 -8.75 2.05
C ILE A 259 8.36 -8.98 2.61
N VAL A 260 8.83 -8.10 3.50
CA VAL A 260 10.14 -8.25 4.16
C VAL A 260 10.21 -9.55 4.95
N SER A 261 9.13 -9.92 5.64
CA SER A 261 9.10 -11.17 6.42
C SER A 261 9.20 -12.41 5.53
N LEU A 262 8.57 -12.39 4.34
CA LEU A 262 8.74 -13.46 3.36
C LEU A 262 10.17 -13.52 2.80
N MET A 263 10.81 -12.38 2.54
CA MET A 263 12.21 -12.36 2.08
C MET A 263 13.17 -12.95 3.11
N ARG A 264 12.83 -12.81 4.40
CA ARG A 264 13.61 -13.33 5.52
C ARG A 264 13.19 -14.72 5.99
N GLU A 265 12.24 -15.34 5.29
CA GLU A 265 11.75 -16.69 5.58
C GLU A 265 11.27 -16.86 7.03
N TYR A 266 10.67 -15.82 7.61
CA TYR A 266 10.07 -15.92 8.93
C TYR A 266 8.84 -16.82 8.93
N ASP A 267 8.54 -17.42 10.08
CA ASP A 267 7.32 -18.19 10.24
C ASP A 267 6.07 -17.30 10.11
N PHE A 268 4.92 -17.94 9.89
CA PHE A 268 3.69 -17.23 9.55
C PHE A 268 3.21 -16.32 10.68
N GLU A 269 3.21 -16.76 11.93
CA GLU A 269 2.75 -15.93 13.04
C GLU A 269 3.69 -14.75 13.29
N PHE A 270 5.00 -14.96 13.18
CA PHE A 270 5.97 -13.86 13.24
C PHE A 270 5.79 -12.88 12.08
N THR A 271 5.52 -13.37 10.87
CA THR A 271 5.19 -12.55 9.70
C THR A 271 3.97 -11.67 9.96
N LEU A 272 2.90 -12.21 10.56
CA LEU A 272 1.71 -11.44 10.93
C LEU A 272 2.03 -10.35 11.96
N LYS A 273 2.81 -10.68 13.01
CA LYS A 273 3.24 -9.69 14.01
C LYS A 273 4.07 -8.58 13.40
N MET A 274 5.04 -8.94 12.55
CA MET A 274 5.92 -8.00 11.88
C MET A 274 5.12 -7.06 10.96
N SER A 275 4.23 -7.63 10.14
CA SER A 275 3.34 -6.88 9.24
C SER A 275 2.50 -5.86 10.02
N VAL A 276 1.74 -6.30 11.01
CA VAL A 276 0.88 -5.39 11.80
C VAL A 276 1.72 -4.36 12.57
N ALA A 277 2.86 -4.76 13.16
CA ALA A 277 3.72 -3.84 13.89
C ALA A 277 4.34 -2.75 12.99
N CYS A 278 4.71 -3.06 11.74
CA CYS A 278 5.16 -2.07 10.77
C CYS A 278 4.06 -1.04 10.47
N GLY A 279 2.83 -1.52 10.25
CA GLY A 279 1.68 -0.64 10.03
C GLY A 279 1.44 0.32 11.18
N LEU A 280 1.34 -0.22 12.40
CA LEU A 280 1.08 0.58 13.58
C LEU A 280 2.25 1.52 13.91
N SER A 281 3.49 1.10 13.67
CA SER A 281 4.65 1.97 13.84
C SER A 281 4.68 3.11 12.82
N ASN A 282 4.26 2.90 11.58
CA ASN A 282 4.07 3.98 10.62
C ASN A 282 3.02 4.97 11.14
N GLY A 283 1.93 4.46 11.71
CA GLY A 283 0.88 5.26 12.33
C GLY A 283 1.35 6.23 13.41
N LEU A 284 2.51 5.98 14.02
CA LEU A 284 3.12 6.80 15.08
C LEU A 284 4.04 7.92 14.57
N VAL A 285 4.35 7.96 13.27
CA VAL A 285 5.22 8.97 12.69
C VAL A 285 4.48 9.83 11.68
N ALA A 286 4.94 11.07 11.49
CA ALA A 286 4.31 11.97 10.54
C ALA A 286 4.49 11.49 9.09
N GLU A 287 5.65 10.91 8.75
CA GLU A 287 6.04 10.50 7.40
C GLU A 287 5.51 9.11 7.00
N PRO A 288 4.66 9.01 5.96
CA PRO A 288 4.22 7.71 5.43
C PRO A 288 5.37 6.88 4.85
N GLY A 289 5.23 5.55 4.94
CA GLY A 289 6.22 4.60 4.46
C GLY A 289 7.46 4.53 5.35
N LYS A 290 7.37 4.95 6.62
CA LYS A 290 8.48 4.96 7.56
C LYS A 290 8.13 4.18 8.82
N VAL A 291 9.02 3.28 9.21
CA VAL A 291 8.88 2.44 10.41
C VAL A 291 9.92 2.86 11.43
N ASP A 292 9.49 3.23 12.63
CA ASP A 292 10.38 3.43 13.77
C ASP A 292 10.67 2.09 14.43
N MET A 293 11.89 1.58 14.29
CA MET A 293 12.26 0.23 14.73
C MET A 293 12.05 0.00 16.24
N VAL A 294 12.19 1.05 17.06
CA VAL A 294 11.98 0.95 18.52
C VAL A 294 10.49 0.76 18.81
N SER A 295 9.65 1.63 18.26
CA SER A 295 8.19 1.54 18.38
C SER A 295 7.66 0.23 17.80
N MET A 296 8.10 -0.16 16.62
CA MET A 296 7.73 -1.43 15.97
C MET A 296 8.03 -2.63 16.87
N LYS A 297 9.24 -2.73 17.44
CA LYS A 297 9.60 -3.84 18.35
C LYS A 297 8.73 -3.88 19.60
N ARG A 298 8.43 -2.70 20.19
CA ARG A 298 7.53 -2.61 21.34
C ARG A 298 6.14 -3.11 20.98
N ILE A 299 5.56 -2.58 19.90
CA ILE A 299 4.23 -2.96 19.40
C ILE A 299 4.16 -4.47 19.13
N MET A 300 5.17 -5.02 18.47
CA MET A 300 5.23 -6.44 18.11
C MET A 300 5.14 -7.36 19.33
N ASN A 301 5.70 -6.95 20.48
CA ASN A 301 5.61 -7.69 21.74
C ASN A 301 4.23 -7.62 22.38
N ASP A 302 3.50 -6.52 22.14
CA ASP A 302 2.16 -6.28 22.69
C ASP A 302 1.05 -6.93 21.84
N LEU A 303 1.35 -7.34 20.61
CA LEU A 303 0.39 -8.00 19.72
C LEU A 303 0.04 -9.41 20.20
N VAL A 304 -1.26 -9.66 20.34
CA VAL A 304 -1.82 -10.98 20.67
C VAL A 304 -2.51 -11.55 19.44
N ILE A 305 -2.09 -12.75 19.02
CA ILE A 305 -2.71 -13.49 17.92
C ILE A 305 -3.60 -14.57 18.53
N ILE A 306 -4.88 -14.56 18.13
CA ILE A 306 -5.86 -15.59 18.48
C ILE A 306 -6.17 -16.36 17.20
N ARG A 307 -5.81 -17.65 17.18
CA ARG A 307 -6.05 -18.55 16.05
C ARG A 307 -7.31 -19.38 16.29
N SER A 308 -8.19 -19.44 15.30
CA SER A 308 -9.35 -20.35 15.28
C SER A 308 -9.48 -21.02 13.91
N GLN A 309 -10.03 -22.22 13.87
CA GLN A 309 -10.29 -22.93 12.61
C GLN A 309 -11.62 -22.48 12.02
N PHE A 310 -11.76 -22.58 10.70
CA PHE A 310 -13.01 -22.33 9.98
C PHE A 310 -14.18 -23.18 10.51
#